data_AF-A0A8C7X9R7-F1
#
_entry.id   AF-A0A8C7X9R7-F1
#
_cell.length_a   1.000
_cell.length_b   1.000
_cell.length_c   1.000
_cell.angle_alpha   90.00
_cell.angle_beta   90.00
_cell.angle_gamma   90.00
#
_symmetry.space_group_name_H-M   'P 1'
#
loop_
_entity.id
_entity.type
_entity.pdbx_description
1 polymer ?
#
loop_
_entity_poly.entity_id
_entity_poly.type
_entity_poly.pdbx_seq_one_letter_code
_entity_poly.pdbx_strand_id
1 'polypeptide(L)' 'MGKSVSTSTKIINGKKITTKKVVENGVERVEVTEDGQLKSLTINGKEQQLRLDNK' A
#
# COMPACT_ATOMS: atom_id res chain seq x y z
N MET A 1 -7.34 3.37 21.45
CA MET A 1 -6.34 3.30 20.36
C MET A 1 -6.95 3.93 19.12
N GLY A 2 -6.23 4.86 18.47
CA GLY A 2 -6.70 5.54 17.26
C GLY A 2 -6.35 4.76 15.99
N LYS A 3 -7.17 4.93 14.96
CA LYS A 3 -6.89 4.51 13.58
C LYS A 3 -6.68 5.77 12.75
N SER A 4 -5.54 5.86 12.06
CA SER A 4 -5.28 6.89 11.05
C SER A 4 -5.17 6.25 9.69
N VAL A 5 -5.75 6.88 8.67
CA VAL A 5 -5.69 6.44 7.28
C VAL A 5 -5.31 7.62 6.42
N SER A 6 -4.36 7.42 5.52
CA SER A 6 -3.97 8.41 4.52
C SER A 6 -3.85 7.73 3.17
N THR A 7 -4.38 8.37 2.13
CA THR A 7 -4.36 7.85 0.77
C THR A 7 -3.85 8.92 -0.16
N SER A 8 -2.93 8.56 -1.05
CA SER A 8 -2.46 9.43 -2.12
C SER A 8 -2.51 8.70 -3.45
N THR A 9 -2.94 9.39 -4.49
CA THR A 9 -2.98 8.87 -5.86
C THR A 9 -2.11 9.75 -6.74
N LYS A 10 -1.30 9.12 -7.60
CA LYS A 10 -0.47 9.78 -8.60
C LYS A 10 -0.59 9.04 -9.93
N ILE A 11 -0.49 9.76 -11.04
CA ILE A 11 -0.39 9.15 -12.37
C ILE A 11 1.09 9.17 -12.77
N ILE A 12 1.67 8.01 -13.06
CA ILE A 12 3.08 7.86 -13.47
C ILE A 12 3.09 7.04 -14.76
N ASN A 13 3.59 7.61 -15.86
CA ASN A 13 3.64 6.96 -17.18
C ASN A 13 2.28 6.37 -17.63
N GLY A 14 1.19 7.11 -17.40
CA GLY A 14 -0.17 6.68 -17.74
C GLY A 14 -0.79 5.67 -16.77
N LYS A 15 -0.04 5.17 -15.78
CA LYS A 15 -0.54 4.23 -14.77
C LYS A 15 -0.99 4.95 -13.51
N LYS A 16 -2.09 4.49 -12.92
CA LYS A 16 -2.61 5.01 -11.64
C LYS A 16 -1.92 4.31 -10.49
N ILE A 17 -1.06 5.04 -9.80
CA ILE A 17 -0.38 4.59 -8.58
C ILE A 17 -1.15 5.11 -7.37
N THR A 18 -1.64 4.21 -6.51
CA THR A 18 -2.31 4.58 -5.25
C THR A 18 -1.53 4.03 -4.07
N THR A 19 -1.12 4.91 -3.16
CA THR A 19 -0.50 4.55 -1.89
C THR A 19 -1.49 4.76 -0.76
N LYS A 20 -1.75 3.71 0.02
CA LYS A 20 -2.61 3.75 1.21
C LYS A 20 -1.80 3.42 2.44
N LYS A 21 -1.73 4.36 3.38
CA LYS A 21 -1.12 4.19 4.69
C LYS A 21 -2.22 4.04 5.74
N VAL A 22 -2.12 3.02 6.58
CA VAL A 22 -2.98 2.80 7.73
C VAL A 22 -2.10 2.67 8.96
N VAL A 23 -2.36 3.45 10.00
CA VAL A 23 -1.76 3.28 11.32
C VAL A 23 -2.87 2.91 12.28
N GLU A 24 -2.80 1.70 12.83
CA GLU A 24 -3.80 1.18 13.76
C GLU A 24 -3.06 0.41 14.85
N ASN A 25 -3.38 0.68 16.11
CA ASN A 25 -2.78 -0.05 17.24
C ASN A 25 -1.25 0.01 17.30
N GLY A 26 -0.64 1.11 16.83
CA GLY A 26 0.82 1.27 16.74
C GLY A 26 1.48 0.52 15.58
N VAL A 27 0.68 -0.13 14.72
CA VAL A 27 1.15 -0.82 13.52
C VAL A 27 0.88 0.03 12.30
N GLU A 28 1.94 0.37 11.55
CA GLU A 28 1.84 1.00 10.24
C GLU A 28 1.78 -0.07 9.14
N ARG A 29 0.80 0.06 8.24
CA ARG A 29 0.68 -0.70 6.99
C ARG A 29 0.66 0.26 5.82
N VAL A 30 1.54 0.05 4.84
CA VAL A 30 1.58 0.81 3.59
C VAL A 30 1.36 -0.13 2.42
N GLU A 31 0.32 0.14 1.64
CA GLU A 31 -0.02 -0.57 0.41
C GLU A 31 0.24 0.33 -0.79
N VAL A 32 0.92 -0.20 -1.80
CA VAL A 32 1.08 0.47 -3.10
C VAL A 32 0.39 -0.37 -4.15
N THR A 33 -0.56 0.24 -4.85
CA THR A 33 -1.26 -0.39 -5.98
C THR A 33 -0.94 0.34 -7.28
N GLU A 34 -0.79 -0.42 -8.37
CA GLU A 34 -0.68 0.07 -9.74
C GLU A 34 -1.90 -0.44 -10.51
N ASP A 35 -2.71 0.47 -11.02
CA ASP A 35 -3.96 0.17 -11.76
C ASP A 35 -4.89 -0.80 -11.01
N GLY A 36 -4.89 -0.69 -9.68
CA GLY A 36 -5.71 -1.53 -8.79
C GLY A 36 -5.06 -2.85 -8.38
N GLN A 37 -3.90 -3.21 -8.95
CA GLN A 37 -3.15 -4.39 -8.53
C GLN A 37 -2.16 -4.03 -7.42
N LEU A 38 -2.17 -4.77 -6.31
CA LEU A 38 -1.20 -4.59 -5.23
C LEU A 38 0.20 -4.94 -5.74
N LYS A 39 1.14 -4.00 -5.66
CA LYS A 39 2.55 -4.19 -6.07
C LYS A 39 3.50 -4.28 -4.88
N SER A 40 3.21 -3.58 -3.79
CA SER A 40 4.03 -3.63 -2.58
C SER A 40 3.18 -3.49 -1.32
N LEU A 41 3.62 -4.17 -0.27
CA LEU A 41 3.07 -4.10 1.08
C LEU A 41 4.23 -3.97 2.07
N THR A 42 4.18 -2.95 2.91
CA THR A 42 5.14 -2.75 4.00
C THR A 42 4.40 -2.73 5.33
N ILE A 43 4.92 -3.41 6.35
CA ILE A 43 4.41 -3.39 7.72
C ILE A 43 5.54 -2.92 8.64
N ASN A 44 5.31 -1.81 9.37
CA ASN A 44 6.32 -1.19 10.24
C ASN A 44 7.68 -1.00 9.55
N GLY A 45 7.67 -0.49 8.31
CA GLY A 45 8.87 -0.29 7.51
C GLY A 45 9.51 -1.56 6.92
N LYS A 46 8.97 -2.75 7.20
CA LYS A 46 9.46 -4.02 6.63
C LYS A 46 8.62 -4.45 5.44
N GLU A 47 9.28 -4.62 4.29
CA GLU A 47 8.63 -5.14 3.09
C GLU A 47 8.14 -6.58 3.32
N GLN A 48 6.93 -6.87 2.85
CA GLN A 48 6.31 -8.18 2.95
C GLN A 48 6.44 -8.91 1.62
N GLN A 49 6.82 -10.18 1.66
CA GLN A 49 6.79 -11.01 0.45
C GLN A 49 5.35 -11.24 0.02
N LEU A 50 4.97 -10.60 -1.07
CA LEU A 50 3.70 -10.85 -1.73
C LEU A 50 3.89 -12.01 -2.71
N ARG A 51 3.12 -13.09 -2.52
CA ARG A 51 2.87 -14.02 -3.63
C ARG A 51 1.82 -13.38 -4.51
N LEU A 52 2.25 -12.63 -5.51
CA LEU A 52 1.36 -12.20 -6.59
C LEU A 52 1.13 -13.42 -7.48
N ASP A 53 0.08 -14.18 -7.18
CA ASP A 53 -0.39 -15.22 -8.09
C ASP A 53 -0.98 -14.54 -9.33
N ASN A 54 -0.15 -14.37 -10.36
CA ASN A 54 -0.61 -14.01 -11.70
C ASN A 54 -1.26 -15.27 -12.30
N LYS A 55 -2.59 -15.39 -12.19
CA LYS A 55 -3.35 -16.38 -12.95
C LYS A 55 -3.70 -15.85 -14.33
#